data_AF-A0A815FGQ0-F1
#
_entry.id   AF-A0A815FGQ0-F1
#
_cell.length_a   1.000
_cell.length_b   1.000
_cell.length_c   1.000
_cell.angle_alpha   90.00
_cell.angle_beta   90.00
_cell.angle_gamma   90.00
#
_symmetry.space_group_name_H-M   'P 1'
#
loop_
_entity.id
_entity.type
_entity.pdbx_description
1 polymer ?
#
loop_
_entity_poly.entity_id
_entity_poly.type
_entity_poly.pdbx_seq_one_letter_code
_entity_poly.pdbx_strand_id
1 'polypeptide(L)'
;MKRLIFRRYLTIKSNQRGWRRYLDRLKERPASHITAFAILHEVTAIIPFPLIYFPLKWSRFGEYLPIPIEYIQEGNKKINRIRTRYGFKPLDESSLVLINLSMTYAIVKIFLPLRIGLSLMLTPWLASIITRSLSLFQRLKIKFFS
;
A
#
# COMPACT_ATOMS: atom_id res chain seq x y z
N MET A 1 -24.04 -56.13 -19.71
CA MET A 1 -24.52 -54.82 -20.21
C MET A 1 -25.14 -53.95 -19.09
N LYS A 2 -24.42 -53.72 -17.98
CA LYS A 2 -24.87 -52.87 -16.84
C LYS A 2 -23.70 -52.09 -16.19
N ARG A 3 -22.65 -51.78 -16.96
CA ARG A 3 -21.44 -51.07 -16.46
C ARG A 3 -21.29 -49.65 -17.04
N LEU A 4 -22.16 -49.24 -17.96
CA LEU A 4 -22.03 -47.95 -18.67
C LEU A 4 -22.92 -46.83 -18.13
N ILE A 5 -23.83 -47.11 -17.19
CA ILE A 5 -24.81 -46.12 -16.71
C ILE A 5 -24.32 -45.39 -15.45
N PHE A 6 -23.32 -45.91 -14.75
CA PHE A 6 -22.86 -45.38 -13.46
C PHE A 6 -21.65 -44.43 -13.57
N ARG A 7 -21.29 -43.96 -14.78
CA ARG A 7 -20.16 -43.03 -14.98
C ARG A 7 -20.62 -41.58 -15.22
N ARG A 8 -21.80 -41.25 -14.71
CA ARG A 8 -22.38 -39.90 -14.72
C ARG A 8 -22.37 -39.30 -13.31
N TYR A 9 -21.33 -39.61 -12.54
CA TYR A 9 -21.08 -38.99 -11.24
C TYR A 9 -20.43 -37.63 -11.45
N LEU A 10 -21.26 -36.60 -11.26
CA LEU A 10 -20.91 -35.36 -10.56
C LEU A 10 -19.87 -34.43 -11.21
N THR A 11 -20.17 -33.91 -12.40
CA THR A 11 -19.78 -32.52 -12.70
C THR A 11 -20.72 -31.57 -11.94
N ILE A 12 -20.53 -31.47 -10.62
CA ILE A 12 -21.07 -30.33 -9.86
C ILE A 12 -20.25 -29.13 -10.31
N LYS A 13 -20.73 -28.43 -11.35
CA LYS A 13 -20.27 -27.09 -11.70
C LYS A 13 -20.67 -26.18 -10.54
N SER A 14 -19.85 -26.18 -9.48
CA SER A 14 -20.15 -25.42 -8.27
C SER A 14 -20.23 -23.95 -8.65
N ASN A 15 -21.45 -23.42 -8.64
CA ASN A 15 -21.71 -22.02 -8.86
C ASN A 15 -21.25 -21.26 -7.60
N GLN A 16 -19.93 -21.16 -7.41
CA GLN A 16 -19.34 -20.54 -6.22
C GLN A 16 -19.68 -19.05 -6.23
N ARG A 17 -20.80 -18.63 -5.67
CA ARG A 17 -21.13 -17.19 -5.57
C ARG A 17 -20.31 -16.57 -4.43
N GLY A 18 -19.68 -15.43 -4.68
CA GLY A 18 -19.01 -14.60 -3.66
C GLY A 18 -17.57 -15.00 -3.27
N TRP A 19 -17.19 -14.65 -2.03
CA TRP A 19 -15.84 -14.70 -1.44
C TRP A 19 -15.07 -16.02 -1.63
N ARG A 20 -15.78 -17.15 -1.81
CA ARG A 20 -15.16 -18.45 -2.08
C ARG A 20 -14.33 -18.46 -3.37
N ARG A 21 -14.75 -17.77 -4.44
CA ARG A 21 -13.95 -17.61 -5.68
C ARG A 21 -12.67 -16.79 -5.47
N TYR A 22 -12.66 -15.93 -4.45
CA TYR A 22 -11.49 -15.13 -4.08
C TYR A 22 -10.46 -16.01 -3.36
N LEU A 23 -10.94 -16.84 -2.43
CA LEU A 23 -10.15 -17.83 -1.71
C LEU A 23 -9.60 -18.94 -2.63
N ASP A 24 -10.38 -19.39 -3.61
CA ASP A 24 -9.94 -20.41 -4.58
C ASP A 24 -8.79 -19.88 -5.46
N ARG A 25 -8.85 -18.62 -5.91
CA ARG A 25 -7.75 -17.97 -6.67
C ARG A 25 -6.48 -17.74 -5.83
N LEU A 26 -6.63 -17.46 -4.53
CA LEU A 26 -5.50 -17.35 -3.60
C LEU A 26 -4.77 -18.69 -3.47
N LYS A 27 -5.50 -19.80 -3.49
CA LYS A 27 -4.95 -21.16 -3.33
C LYS A 27 -4.21 -21.66 -4.57
N GLU A 28 -4.61 -21.20 -5.76
CA GLU A 28 -3.99 -21.64 -7.03
C GLU A 28 -2.58 -21.06 -7.25
N ARG A 29 -2.27 -19.84 -6.78
CA ARG A 29 -0.94 -19.20 -6.90
C ARG A 29 -0.62 -18.28 -5.70
N PRO A 30 -0.30 -18.82 -4.51
CA PRO A 30 -0.19 -18.03 -3.28
C PRO A 30 0.96 -17.01 -3.32
N ALA A 31 2.11 -17.37 -3.89
CA ALA A 31 3.28 -16.49 -3.95
C ALA A 31 2.99 -15.18 -4.72
N SER A 32 2.33 -15.26 -5.88
CA SER A 32 2.04 -14.07 -6.70
C SER A 32 1.07 -13.09 -6.00
N HIS A 33 0.14 -13.61 -5.19
CA HIS A 33 -0.82 -12.77 -4.47
C HIS A 33 -0.16 -12.11 -3.25
N ILE A 34 0.71 -12.82 -2.54
CA ILE A 34 1.49 -12.24 -1.44
C ILE A 34 2.39 -11.12 -1.96
N THR A 35 3.10 -11.34 -3.08
CA THR A 35 3.95 -10.30 -3.69
C THR A 35 3.14 -9.10 -4.15
N ALA A 36 2.00 -9.32 -4.82
CA ALA A 36 1.11 -8.24 -5.24
C ALA A 36 0.57 -7.45 -4.04
N PHE A 37 0.14 -8.14 -2.98
CA PHE A 37 -0.30 -7.52 -1.74
C PHE A 37 0.81 -6.67 -1.11
N ALA A 38 2.03 -7.20 -1.00
CA ALA A 38 3.17 -6.47 -0.41
C ALA A 38 3.49 -5.20 -1.21
N ILE A 39 3.57 -5.29 -2.55
CA ILE A 39 3.81 -4.13 -3.41
C ILE A 39 2.72 -3.09 -3.21
N LEU A 40 1.45 -3.52 -3.23
CA LEU A 40 0.34 -2.61 -3.07
C LEU A 40 0.30 -1.99 -1.67
N HIS A 41 0.67 -2.75 -0.64
CA HIS A 41 0.80 -2.27 0.73
C HIS A 41 1.85 -1.15 0.84
N GLU A 42 3.02 -1.33 0.22
CA GLU A 42 4.07 -0.32 0.21
C GLU A 42 3.66 0.94 -0.56
N VAL A 43 3.05 0.77 -1.73
CA VAL A 43 2.57 1.91 -2.55
C VAL A 43 1.50 2.70 -1.81
N THR A 44 0.55 2.02 -1.17
CA THR A 44 -0.48 2.65 -0.34
C THR A 44 0.07 3.19 0.99
N ALA A 45 1.31 2.91 1.37
CA ALA A 45 1.99 3.56 2.49
C ALA A 45 2.70 4.86 2.06
N ILE A 46 3.28 4.89 0.85
CA ILE A 46 4.02 6.05 0.33
C ILE A 46 3.09 7.15 -0.16
N ILE A 47 2.06 6.81 -0.94
CA ILE A 47 1.19 7.79 -1.62
C ILE A 47 0.41 8.71 -0.64
N PRO A 48 -0.19 8.20 0.45
CA PRO A 48 -0.95 9.06 1.36
C PRO A 48 -0.09 10.11 2.06
N PHE A 49 1.21 9.88 2.22
CA PHE A 49 2.09 10.79 2.95
C PHE A 49 2.14 12.20 2.33
N PRO A 50 2.54 12.39 1.05
CA PRO A 50 2.46 13.69 0.39
C PRO A 50 1.01 14.17 0.23
N LEU A 51 0.07 13.27 -0.05
CA LEU A 51 -1.34 13.61 -0.24
C LEU A 51 -1.96 14.26 1.00
N ILE A 52 -1.53 13.87 2.20
CA ILE A 52 -1.98 14.46 3.46
C ILE A 52 -1.10 15.64 3.87
N TYR A 53 0.22 15.54 3.68
CA TYR A 53 1.17 16.59 4.10
C TYR A 53 0.94 17.92 3.37
N PHE A 54 0.77 17.91 2.04
CA PHE A 54 0.61 19.14 1.27
C PHE A 54 -0.66 19.92 1.65
N PRO A 55 -1.85 19.29 1.74
CA PRO A 55 -3.06 19.98 2.21
C PRO A 55 -2.92 20.49 3.64
N LEU A 56 -2.37 19.72 4.58
CA LEU A 56 -2.17 20.17 5.97
C LEU A 56 -1.26 21.39 6.05
N LYS A 57 -0.17 21.38 5.28
CA LYS A 57 0.77 22.50 5.21
C LYS A 57 0.09 23.72 4.59
N TRP A 58 -0.68 23.54 3.52
CA TRP A 58 -1.37 24.63 2.82
C TRP A 58 -2.48 25.25 3.66
N SER A 59 -3.28 24.44 4.36
CA SER A 59 -4.34 24.91 5.25
C SER A 59 -3.82 25.45 6.58
N ARG A 60 -2.50 25.42 6.82
CA ARG A 60 -1.84 25.84 8.06
C ARG A 60 -2.43 25.12 9.28
N PHE A 61 -2.87 23.87 9.11
CA PHE A 61 -3.60 23.13 10.14
C PHE A 61 -2.81 22.99 11.45
N GLY A 62 -1.48 22.90 11.35
CA GLY A 62 -0.59 22.82 12.50
C GLY A 62 -0.63 24.03 13.45
N GLU A 63 -1.14 25.19 13.01
CA GLU A 63 -1.28 26.39 13.85
C GLU A 63 -2.49 26.33 14.79
N TYR A 64 -3.51 25.54 14.43
CA TYR A 64 -4.72 25.38 15.24
C TYR A 64 -4.56 24.37 16.36
N LEU A 65 -3.46 23.61 16.37
CA LEU A 65 -3.17 22.69 17.45
C LEU A 65 -2.73 23.50 18.68
N PRO A 66 -3.38 23.33 19.85
CA PRO A 66 -3.01 24.03 21.07
C PRO A 66 -1.75 23.40 21.69
N ILE A 67 -0.65 23.38 20.94
CA ILE A 67 0.64 22.86 21.36
C ILE A 67 1.45 24.05 21.89
N PRO A 68 1.93 23.99 23.14
CA PRO A 68 2.80 25.04 23.67
C PRO A 68 4.04 25.22 22.79
N ILE A 69 4.39 26.48 22.50
CA ILE A 69 5.49 26.84 21.59
C ILE A 69 6.83 26.22 22.02
N GLU A 70 7.03 25.99 23.32
CA GLU A 70 8.19 25.33 23.90
C GLU A 70 8.43 23.93 23.29
N TYR A 71 7.39 23.11 23.14
CA TYR A 71 7.53 21.77 22.53
C TYR A 71 7.93 21.84 21.05
N ILE A 72 7.51 22.89 20.34
CA ILE A 72 7.86 23.11 18.93
C ILE A 72 9.34 23.51 18.83
N GLN A 73 9.78 24.44 19.68
CA GLN A 73 11.16 24.91 19.75
C GLN A 73 12.12 23.78 20.15
N GLU A 74 11.80 23.03 21.21
CA GLU A 74 12.60 21.88 21.65
C GLU A 74 12.69 20.81 20.56
N GLY A 75 11.56 20.48 19.92
CA GLY A 75 11.50 19.54 18.82
C GLY A 75 12.39 19.97 17.65
N ASN A 76 12.28 21.24 17.24
CA ASN A 76 13.08 21.80 16.15
C ASN A 76 14.57 21.86 16.51
N LYS A 77 14.94 22.21 17.75
CA LYS A 77 16.32 22.19 18.24
C LYS A 77 16.93 20.79 18.18
N LYS A 78 16.16 19.76 18.54
CA LYS A 78 16.62 18.36 18.46
C LYS A 78 16.79 17.90 17.02
N ILE A 79 15.82 18.19 16.15
CA ILE A 79 15.88 17.85 14.73
C ILE A 79 16.98 18.62 14.00
N ASN A 80 17.24 19.87 14.36
CA ASN A 80 18.29 20.68 13.77
C ASN A 80 19.68 20.08 13.99
N ARG A 81 19.97 19.51 15.16
CA ARG A 81 21.23 18.77 15.40
C ARG A 81 21.43 17.63 14.42
N ILE A 82 20.35 16.98 13.99
CA ILE A 82 20.39 15.88 13.03
C ILE A 82 20.50 16.44 11.60
N ARG A 83 19.66 17.43 11.24
CA ARG A 83 19.68 18.04 9.89
C ARG A 83 21.04 18.63 9.55
N THR A 84 21.64 19.39 10.47
CA THR A 84 22.93 20.04 10.23
C THR A 84 24.04 19.00 10.05
N ARG A 85 23.97 17.87 10.77
CA ARG A 85 24.90 16.74 10.58
C ARG A 85 24.84 16.14 9.17
N TYR A 86 23.65 16.12 8.56
CA TYR A 86 23.46 15.65 7.18
C TYR A 86 23.61 16.77 6.12
N GLY A 87 24.09 17.95 6.51
CA GLY A 87 24.31 19.08 5.59
C GLY A 87 23.04 19.84 5.19
N PHE A 88 21.91 19.61 5.87
CA PHE A 88 20.68 20.35 5.60
C PHE A 88 20.60 21.65 6.42
N LYS A 89 19.99 22.69 5.83
CA LYS A 89 19.72 23.96 6.51
C LYS A 89 18.87 23.74 7.77
N PRO A 90 19.20 24.37 8.91
CA PRO A 90 18.37 24.27 10.12
C PRO A 90 16.97 24.82 9.85
N LEU A 91 15.98 24.23 10.50
CA LEU A 91 14.61 24.72 10.56
C LEU A 91 14.56 25.90 11.55
N ASP A 92 13.68 26.86 11.28
CA ASP A 92 13.36 27.90 12.24
C ASP A 92 12.78 27.30 13.53
N GLU A 93 13.00 27.94 14.67
CA GLU A 93 12.56 27.46 15.98
C GLU A 93 11.02 27.37 16.05
N SER A 94 10.33 28.29 15.37
CA SER A 94 8.86 28.31 15.26
C SER A 94 8.30 27.46 14.12
N SER A 95 9.16 26.72 13.40
CA SER A 95 8.76 25.97 12.22
C SER A 95 7.80 24.82 12.55
N LEU A 96 6.64 24.82 11.88
CA LEU A 96 5.63 23.76 12.02
C LEU A 96 5.89 22.55 11.13
N VAL A 97 7.04 22.48 10.44
CA VAL A 97 7.36 21.36 9.56
C VAL A 97 7.33 20.03 10.32
N LEU A 98 7.92 19.99 11.52
CA LEU A 98 7.94 18.78 12.34
C LEU A 98 6.54 18.37 12.81
N ILE A 99 5.71 19.34 13.21
CA ILE A 99 4.33 19.11 13.65
C ILE A 99 3.48 18.59 12.48
N ASN A 100 3.55 19.24 11.32
CA ASN A 100 2.82 18.83 10.13
C ASN A 100 3.23 17.41 9.65
N LEU A 101 4.52 17.07 9.73
CA LEU A 101 5.01 15.71 9.44
C LEU A 101 4.49 14.68 10.45
N SER A 102 4.52 15.03 11.73
CA SER A 102 4.04 14.16 12.81
C SER A 102 2.53 13.90 12.69
N MET A 103 1.76 14.95 12.37
CA MET A 103 0.33 14.84 12.13
C MET A 103 0.02 14.02 10.88
N THR A 104 0.76 14.24 9.79
CA THR A 104 0.65 13.43 8.58
C THR A 104 0.83 11.95 8.92
N TYR A 105 1.88 11.62 9.67
CA TYR A 105 2.15 10.24 10.08
C TYR A 105 1.05 9.66 10.97
N ALA A 106 0.52 10.44 11.92
CA ALA A 106 -0.58 10.02 12.77
C ALA A 106 -1.85 9.73 11.96
N ILE A 107 -2.20 10.60 11.01
CA ILE A 107 -3.35 10.41 10.11
C ILE A 107 -3.13 9.17 9.24
N VAL A 108 -1.96 9.04 8.62
CA VAL A 108 -1.61 7.85 7.84
C VAL A 108 -1.81 6.58 8.69
N LYS A 109 -1.35 6.57 9.94
CA LYS A 109 -1.58 5.44 10.87
C LYS A 109 -3.06 5.16 11.13
N ILE A 110 -3.90 6.18 11.27
CA ILE A 110 -5.35 6.00 11.41
C ILE A 110 -5.93 5.29 10.17
N PHE A 111 -5.35 5.51 8.98
CA PHE A 111 -5.74 4.80 7.77
C PHE A 111 -5.24 3.35 7.67
N LEU A 112 -4.53 2.78 8.65
CA LEU A 112 -4.08 1.38 8.64
C LEU A 112 -5.18 0.34 8.32
N PRO A 113 -6.36 0.33 8.98
CA PRO A 113 -7.43 -0.63 8.67
C PRO A 113 -7.93 -0.48 7.23
N LEU A 114 -8.08 0.76 6.76
CA LEU A 114 -8.47 1.02 5.37
C LEU A 114 -7.41 0.52 4.39
N ARG A 115 -6.12 0.68 4.72
CA ARG A 115 -4.99 0.23 3.89
C ARG A 115 -4.98 -1.29 3.72
N ILE A 116 -5.24 -2.04 4.79
CA ILE A 116 -5.35 -3.50 4.72
C ILE A 116 -6.56 -3.90 3.87
N GLY A 117 -7.72 -3.28 4.09
CA GLY A 117 -8.94 -3.55 3.32
C GLY A 117 -8.77 -3.28 1.81
N LEU A 118 -8.26 -2.10 1.46
CA LEU A 118 -8.00 -1.71 0.07
C LEU A 118 -6.95 -2.62 -0.58
N SER A 119 -5.88 -2.95 0.14
CA SER A 119 -4.83 -3.83 -0.38
C SER A 119 -5.39 -5.23 -0.70
N LEU A 120 -6.21 -5.79 0.20
CA LEU A 120 -6.84 -7.09 -0.03
C LEU A 120 -7.80 -7.06 -1.23
N MET A 121 -8.61 -6.01 -1.38
CA MET A 121 -9.57 -5.88 -2.48
C MET A 121 -8.91 -5.74 -3.87
N LEU A 122 -7.75 -5.09 -3.93
CA LEU A 122 -7.04 -4.79 -5.17
C LEU A 122 -5.97 -5.85 -5.52
N THR A 123 -5.61 -6.73 -4.58
CA THR A 123 -4.65 -7.83 -4.80
C THR A 123 -4.92 -8.66 -6.07
N PRO A 124 -6.15 -9.16 -6.36
CA PRO A 124 -6.36 -9.99 -7.56
C PRO A 124 -6.23 -9.19 -8.86
N TRP A 125 -6.59 -7.90 -8.84
CA TRP A 125 -6.42 -7.02 -10.00
C TRP A 125 -4.93 -6.83 -10.28
N LEU A 126 -4.13 -6.52 -9.27
CA LEU A 126 -2.69 -6.32 -9.43
C LEU A 126 -1.97 -7.62 -9.81
N ALA A 127 -2.34 -8.75 -9.19
CA ALA A 127 -1.79 -10.06 -9.55
C ALA A 127 -2.05 -10.42 -11.04
N SER A 128 -3.23 -10.04 -11.55
CA SER A 128 -3.56 -10.22 -12.97
C SER A 128 -2.71 -9.35 -13.90
N ILE A 129 -2.34 -8.13 -13.48
CA ILE A 129 -1.45 -7.24 -14.25
C ILE A 129 -0.02 -7.77 -14.27
N ILE A 130 0.49 -8.21 -13.12
CA ILE A 130 1.87 -8.73 -13.00
C ILE A 130 2.05 -9.97 -13.87
N THR A 131 1.12 -10.93 -13.80
CA THR A 131 1.18 -12.15 -14.62
C THR A 131 1.07 -11.85 -16.12
N ARG A 132 0.23 -10.87 -16.51
CA ARG A 132 0.13 -10.41 -17.90
C ARG A 132 1.44 -9.76 -18.37
N SER A 133 2.04 -8.90 -17.55
CA SER A 133 3.30 -8.22 -17.84
C SER A 133 4.48 -9.19 -17.98
N LEU A 134 4.62 -10.17 -17.07
CA LEU A 134 5.67 -11.18 -17.17
C LEU A 134 5.57 -12.03 -18.44
N SER A 135 4.35 -12.40 -18.85
CA SER A 135 4.15 -13.18 -20.08
C SER A 135 4.51 -12.41 -21.35
N LEU A 136 4.38 -11.08 -21.33
CA LEU A 136 4.83 -10.20 -22.42
C LEU A 136 6.36 -10.13 -22.49
N PHE A 137 7.03 -10.04 -21.33
CA PHE A 137 8.50 -10.08 -21.26
C PHE A 137 9.08 -11.42 -21.74
N GLN A 138 8.46 -12.54 -21.37
CA GLN A 138 8.88 -13.86 -21.86
C GLN A 138 8.71 -13.99 -23.37
N ARG A 139 7.63 -13.47 -23.94
CA ARG A 139 7.41 -13.45 -25.40
C ARG A 139 8.42 -12.57 -26.14
N LEU A 140 8.82 -11.44 -25.56
CA LEU A 140 9.84 -10.56 -26.13
C LEU A 140 11.24 -11.18 -26.07
N LYS A 141 11.57 -11.88 -24.98
CA LYS A 141 12.88 -12.56 -24.83
C LYS A 141 13.04 -13.73 -25.81
N ILE A 142 11.96 -14.46 -26.11
CA ILE A 142 11.97 -15.55 -27.12
C ILE A 142 12.17 -14.97 -28.53
N LYS A 143 11.59 -13.81 -28.84
CA LYS A 143 11.72 -13.17 -30.16
C LYS A 143 13.08 -12.52 -30.40
N PHE A 144 13.85 -12.23 -29.35
CA PHE A 144 15.19 -11.64 -29.43
C PHE A 144 16.32 -12.69 -29.45
N PHE A 145 16.01 -13.96 -29.16
CA PHE A 145 16.98 -15.06 -29.09
C PHE A 145 16.70 -16.17 -30.13
N SER A 146 15.87 -15.87 -31.13
CA SER A 146 15.63 -16.66 -32.34
C SER A 146 15.98 -15.82 -33.55
#